data_AF-A0A7Y0LBI7-F1
#
_entry.id   AF-A0A7Y0LBI7-F1
#
_cell.length_a   1.000
_cell.length_b   1.000
_cell.length_c   1.000
_cell.angle_alpha   90.00
_cell.angle_beta   90.00
_cell.angle_gamma   90.00
#
_symmetry.space_group_name_H-M   'P 1'
#
loop_
_entity.id
_entity.type
_entity.pdbx_description
1 polymer ?
#
loop_
_entity_poly.entity_id
_entity_poly.type
_entity_poly.pdbx_seq_one_letter_code
_entity_poly.pdbx_strand_id
1 'polypeptide(L)'
;MLQPEQWIYEQDRDELLLPAWQRLVDLMAELCGTPAGFIVQAGDEKYKVIIANQSVENPYGAGVTIDSDVNIFCREVVRQDTGLYVGNATDQDEWISNPEVSEDGFNTYLGYPLHWPDGSTFGTICVMDFLKTDYDSRYHKLIKHFRDMAERELSLLDKNIQLESSAATDHLTNLFNRKGFFIAAEQLFKSAKRNKANIGISYFDIDNLKPINDTYGHKVGDEVIMSFARYLRETFREVDIIARFGGDEFVVMCQGEKQLDITIMIRRLNELLAQNDQQPSLTFSYGYASLNAESLESDVVERLINMADGEMYKDKETKKNKK
;
A
#
# COMPACT_ATOMS: atom_id res chain seq x y z
N MET A 1 1.33 5.96 -1.81
CA MET A 1 1.32 6.94 -0.71
C MET A 1 0.79 6.23 0.52
N LEU A 2 1.25 6.61 1.70
CA LEU A 2 0.66 6.17 2.96
C LEU A 2 -0.81 6.63 3.04
N GLN A 3 -1.63 5.88 3.76
CA GLN A 3 -3.06 6.13 3.96
C GLN A 3 -3.26 6.43 5.45
N PRO A 4 -3.47 7.71 5.83
CA PRO A 4 -3.67 8.11 7.23
C PRO A 4 -4.76 7.35 7.98
N GLU A 5 -5.78 6.89 7.26
CA GLU A 5 -6.92 6.13 7.78
C GLU A 5 -6.60 4.65 8.11
N GLN A 6 -5.41 4.16 7.72
CA GLN A 6 -4.97 2.79 7.99
C GLN A 6 -3.89 2.77 9.09
N TRP A 7 -3.83 1.66 9.82
CA TRP A 7 -2.78 1.49 10.82
C TRP A 7 -1.40 1.35 10.18
N ILE A 8 -0.39 1.97 10.78
CA ILE A 8 0.97 2.01 10.19
C ILE A 8 1.60 0.62 10.04
N TYR A 9 1.29 -0.32 10.94
CA TYR A 9 1.80 -1.70 10.86
C TYR A 9 1.25 -2.48 9.65
N GLU A 10 0.12 -2.04 9.07
CA GLU A 10 -0.44 -2.63 7.85
C GLU A 10 0.23 -2.07 6.59
N GLN A 11 1.00 -0.99 6.75
CA GLN A 11 1.62 -0.22 5.68
C GLN A 11 3.16 -0.33 5.65
N ASP A 12 3.80 -0.72 6.77
CA ASP A 12 5.25 -0.99 6.86
C ASP A 12 5.63 -2.33 6.22
N ARG A 13 5.52 -2.41 4.89
CA ARG A 13 5.69 -3.67 4.11
C ARG A 13 7.10 -4.26 4.17
N ASP A 14 8.11 -3.41 4.32
CA ASP A 14 9.51 -3.83 4.39
C ASP A 14 9.95 -4.16 5.83
N GLU A 15 9.05 -3.99 6.82
CA GLU A 15 9.30 -4.21 8.25
C GLU A 15 10.50 -3.43 8.78
N LEU A 16 10.76 -2.24 8.23
CA LEU A 16 11.92 -1.41 8.58
C LEU A 16 11.56 -0.27 9.54
N LEU A 17 10.34 0.28 9.41
CA LEU A 17 9.92 1.44 10.19
C LEU A 17 9.74 1.09 11.66
N LEU A 18 8.95 0.04 11.97
CA LEU A 18 8.62 -0.30 13.35
C LEU A 18 9.86 -0.66 14.19
N PRO A 19 10.84 -1.46 13.70
CA PRO A 19 12.06 -1.70 14.45
C PRO A 19 12.93 -0.45 14.64
N ALA A 20 12.93 0.49 13.68
CA ALA A 20 13.64 1.76 13.83
C ALA A 20 12.99 2.62 14.92
N TRP A 21 11.67 2.71 14.92
CA TRP A 21 10.92 3.41 15.96
C TRP A 21 11.04 2.75 17.34
N GLN A 22 11.12 1.42 17.41
CA GLN A 22 11.37 0.72 18.67
C GLN A 22 12.67 1.21 19.32
N ARG A 23 13.79 1.19 18.57
CA ARG A 23 15.09 1.68 19.07
C ARG A 23 15.03 3.15 19.46
N LEU A 24 14.28 3.94 18.71
CA LEU A 24 14.09 5.37 18.95
C LEU A 24 13.38 5.60 20.29
N VAL A 25 12.27 4.90 20.54
CA VAL A 25 11.47 5.03 21.77
C VAL A 25 12.19 4.46 22.98
N ASP A 26 12.94 3.36 22.84
CA ASP A 26 13.79 2.82 23.90
C ASP A 26 14.83 3.84 24.35
N LEU A 27 15.56 4.43 23.41
CA LEU A 27 16.57 5.45 23.70
C LEU A 27 15.94 6.73 24.27
N MET A 28 14.77 7.12 23.76
CA MET A 28 14.03 8.27 24.27
C MET A 28 13.67 8.11 25.75
N ALA A 29 13.15 6.95 26.14
CA ALA A 29 12.80 6.66 27.52
C ALA A 29 14.07 6.59 28.42
N GLU A 30 15.13 5.93 27.94
CA GLU A 30 16.41 5.83 28.66
C GLU A 30 17.01 7.21 28.94
N LEU A 31 17.10 8.08 27.92
CA LEU A 31 17.67 9.43 28.08
C LEU A 31 16.81 10.35 28.94
N CYS A 32 15.50 10.12 28.99
CA CYS A 32 14.62 10.85 29.89
C CYS A 32 14.67 10.31 31.33
N GLY A 33 15.17 9.08 31.52
CA GLY A 33 15.17 8.39 32.82
C GLY A 33 13.76 8.01 33.29
N THR A 34 12.87 7.71 32.34
CA THR A 34 11.43 7.52 32.57
C THR A 34 11.06 6.04 32.35
N PRO A 35 10.08 5.48 33.07
CA PRO A 35 9.72 4.07 32.93
C PRO A 35 9.10 3.75 31.56
N ALA A 36 8.35 4.70 31.00
CA ALA A 36 7.49 4.46 29.85
C ALA A 36 7.66 5.51 28.74
N GLY A 37 7.79 5.05 27.50
CA GLY A 37 7.82 5.87 26.29
C GLY A 37 7.04 5.20 25.17
N PHE A 38 6.35 6.00 24.36
CA PHE A 38 5.39 5.49 23.38
C PHE A 38 5.40 6.27 22.06
N ILE A 39 5.03 5.56 21.00
CA ILE A 39 4.38 6.15 19.82
C ILE A 39 2.97 5.58 19.75
N VAL A 40 1.99 6.46 19.74
CA VAL A 40 0.55 6.14 19.67
C VAL A 40 0.01 6.70 18.38
N GLN A 41 -0.69 5.87 17.60
CA GLN A 41 -1.40 6.31 16.40
C GLN A 41 -2.85 6.62 16.75
N ALA A 42 -3.36 7.72 16.23
CA ALA A 42 -4.78 8.07 16.25
C ALA A 42 -5.48 7.48 15.02
N GLY A 43 -6.62 6.82 15.23
CA GLY A 43 -7.58 6.46 14.19
C GLY A 43 -8.95 7.08 14.48
N ASP A 44 -9.92 6.83 13.60
CA ASP A 44 -11.24 7.50 13.64
C ASP A 44 -11.98 7.35 14.98
N GLU A 45 -11.94 6.15 15.57
CA GLU A 45 -12.67 5.85 16.80
C GLU A 45 -11.76 5.40 17.95
N LYS A 46 -10.46 5.17 17.68
CA LYS A 46 -9.53 4.54 18.62
C LYS A 46 -8.12 5.10 18.52
N TYR A 47 -7.41 5.08 19.64
CA TYR A 47 -5.96 5.19 19.70
C TYR A 47 -5.34 3.80 19.79
N LYS A 48 -4.17 3.62 19.18
CA LYS A 48 -3.42 2.37 19.26
C LYS A 48 -1.96 2.63 19.58
N VAL A 49 -1.43 1.95 20.59
CA VAL A 49 0.00 1.96 20.90
C VAL A 49 0.73 1.19 19.80
N ILE A 50 1.51 1.90 18.99
CA ILE A 50 2.31 1.31 17.91
C ILE A 50 3.63 0.80 18.48
N ILE A 51 4.28 1.62 19.30
CA ILE A 51 5.56 1.31 19.93
C ILE A 51 5.46 1.63 21.41
N ALA A 52 6.02 0.75 22.24
CA ALA A 52 6.25 0.95 23.65
C ALA A 52 7.71 0.58 23.96
N ASN A 53 8.40 1.36 24.80
CA ASN A 53 9.76 0.99 25.20
C ASN A 53 9.76 -0.32 26.00
N GLN A 54 10.83 -1.10 25.91
CA GLN A 54 10.94 -2.44 26.49
C GLN A 54 11.35 -2.46 27.99
N SER A 55 10.98 -1.44 28.75
CA SER A 55 11.24 -1.42 30.19
C SER A 55 10.31 -2.38 30.93
N VAL A 56 10.83 -3.07 31.95
CA VAL A 56 10.02 -3.94 32.85
C VAL A 56 9.00 -3.13 33.64
N GLU A 57 9.26 -1.84 33.85
CA GLU A 57 8.37 -0.93 34.57
C GLU A 57 7.25 -0.36 33.69
N ASN A 58 7.30 -0.56 32.37
CA ASN A 58 6.26 -0.10 31.46
C ASN A 58 5.04 -1.04 31.51
N PRO A 59 3.85 -0.57 31.93
CA PRO A 59 2.65 -1.40 32.02
C PRO A 59 2.02 -1.72 30.66
N TYR A 60 2.38 -0.99 29.59
CA TYR A 60 1.79 -1.16 28.27
C TYR A 60 2.76 -1.77 27.26
N GLY A 61 2.22 -2.67 26.42
CA GLY A 61 2.90 -3.19 25.24
C GLY A 61 2.36 -2.59 23.94
N ALA A 62 3.08 -2.80 22.84
CA ALA A 62 2.56 -2.52 21.51
C ALA A 62 1.28 -3.33 21.23
N GLY A 63 0.31 -2.70 20.56
CA GLY A 63 -0.98 -3.29 20.19
C GLY A 63 -2.15 -2.96 21.12
N VAL A 64 -1.91 -2.34 22.28
CA VAL A 64 -2.98 -1.85 23.16
C VAL A 64 -3.83 -0.81 22.42
N THR A 65 -5.15 -0.94 22.52
CA THR A 65 -6.11 -0.02 21.91
C THR A 65 -6.96 0.67 22.97
N ILE A 66 -7.19 1.96 22.80
CA ILE A 66 -7.96 2.80 23.71
C ILE A 66 -9.05 3.50 22.91
N ASP A 67 -10.29 3.51 23.39
CA ASP A 67 -11.39 4.18 22.71
C ASP A 67 -11.21 5.71 22.76
N SER A 68 -11.62 6.40 21.70
CA SER A 68 -11.33 7.83 21.50
C SER A 68 -12.04 8.77 22.48
N ASP A 69 -13.09 8.30 23.16
CA ASP A 69 -13.86 9.04 24.15
C ASP A 69 -13.24 8.98 25.56
N VAL A 70 -12.28 8.08 25.79
CA VAL A 70 -11.55 7.97 27.06
C VAL A 70 -10.70 9.22 27.29
N ASN A 71 -10.63 9.68 28.52
CA ASN A 71 -9.79 10.83 28.90
C ASN A 71 -8.34 10.37 29.09
N ILE A 72 -7.51 10.51 28.05
CA ILE A 72 -6.09 10.15 28.07
C ILE A 72 -5.23 11.32 27.62
N PHE A 73 -3.96 11.36 28.00
CA PHE A 73 -3.09 12.50 27.67
C PHE A 73 -2.91 12.67 26.16
N CYS A 74 -2.71 11.57 25.43
CA CYS A 74 -2.45 11.62 23.99
C CYS A 74 -3.65 12.15 23.18
N ARG A 75 -4.88 11.94 23.68
CA ARG A 75 -6.09 12.53 23.08
C ARG A 75 -6.03 14.05 23.09
N GLU A 76 -5.56 14.66 24.17
CA GLU A 76 -5.51 16.11 24.26
C GLU A 76 -4.44 16.70 23.32
N VAL A 77 -3.30 16.03 23.19
CA VAL A 77 -2.26 16.37 22.21
C VAL A 77 -2.80 16.32 20.78
N VAL A 78 -3.51 15.25 20.41
CA VAL A 78 -4.11 15.10 19.07
C VAL A 78 -5.22 16.13 18.84
N ARG A 79 -6.05 16.41 19.84
CA ARG A 79 -7.14 17.38 19.74
C ARG A 79 -6.64 18.81 19.55
N GLN A 80 -5.60 19.20 20.27
CA GLN A 80 -5.05 20.56 20.21
C GLN A 80 -3.97 20.72 19.14
N ASP A 81 -3.45 19.61 18.59
CA ASP A 81 -2.31 19.57 17.68
C ASP A 81 -1.09 20.35 18.21
N THR A 82 -0.84 20.22 19.52
CA THR A 82 0.25 20.91 20.21
C THR A 82 0.84 20.03 21.30
N GLY A 83 2.07 20.35 21.71
CA GLY A 83 2.74 19.62 22.79
C GLY A 83 2.05 19.82 24.14
N LEU A 84 1.97 18.74 24.93
CA LEU A 84 1.42 18.73 26.28
C LEU A 84 2.50 18.32 27.27
N TYR A 85 2.59 19.06 28.37
CA TYR A 85 3.37 18.67 29.54
C TYR A 85 2.49 18.74 30.78
N VAL A 86 2.44 17.62 31.51
CA VAL A 86 1.80 17.49 32.82
C VAL A 86 2.86 16.92 33.74
N GLY A 87 3.41 17.73 34.65
CA GLY A 87 4.45 17.27 35.60
C GLY A 87 3.91 16.63 36.88
N ASN A 88 2.59 16.73 37.09
CA ASN A 88 1.91 16.29 38.30
C ASN A 88 0.38 16.24 38.04
N ALA A 89 -0.07 15.13 37.46
CA ALA A 89 -1.46 14.88 37.07
C ALA A 89 -2.36 14.63 38.28
N THR A 90 -1.85 14.00 39.35
CA THR A 90 -2.65 13.67 40.55
C THR A 90 -3.19 14.90 41.29
N ASP A 91 -2.58 16.07 41.07
CA ASP A 91 -2.97 17.33 41.71
C ASP A 91 -3.85 18.20 40.78
N GLN A 92 -4.31 17.67 39.64
CA GLN A 92 -5.06 18.40 38.61
C GLN A 92 -6.40 17.72 38.32
N ASP A 93 -7.50 18.43 38.57
CA ASP A 93 -8.86 17.90 38.48
C ASP A 93 -9.21 17.32 37.10
N GLU A 94 -8.64 17.89 36.02
CA GLU A 94 -8.87 17.46 34.65
C GLU A 94 -8.34 16.05 34.35
N TRP A 95 -7.38 15.55 35.13
CA TRP A 95 -6.75 14.24 34.95
C TRP A 95 -7.26 13.17 35.93
N ILE A 96 -8.17 13.51 36.85
CA ILE A 96 -8.72 12.56 37.83
C ILE A 96 -9.46 11.40 37.14
N SER A 97 -10.14 11.67 36.03
CA SER A 97 -10.85 10.64 35.25
C SER A 97 -9.96 9.92 34.23
N ASN A 98 -8.67 10.24 34.15
CA ASN A 98 -7.75 9.57 33.25
C ASN A 98 -7.35 8.20 33.85
N PRO A 99 -7.66 7.06 33.19
CA PRO A 99 -7.29 5.73 33.69
C PRO A 99 -5.77 5.52 33.77
N GLU A 100 -4.99 6.18 32.90
CA GLU A 100 -3.52 6.14 32.97
C GLU A 100 -3.01 6.69 34.31
N VAL A 101 -3.76 7.62 34.91
CA VAL A 101 -3.47 8.21 36.23
C VAL A 101 -4.10 7.40 37.36
N SER A 102 -5.41 7.13 37.27
CA SER A 102 -6.19 6.57 38.37
C SER A 102 -6.03 5.06 38.55
N GLU A 103 -5.73 4.33 37.47
CA GLU A 103 -5.60 2.87 37.47
C GLU A 103 -4.12 2.44 37.33
N ASP A 104 -3.39 3.07 36.40
CA ASP A 104 -2.00 2.68 36.08
C ASP A 104 -0.94 3.48 36.85
N GLY A 105 -1.34 4.55 37.54
CA GLY A 105 -0.51 5.29 38.48
C GLY A 105 0.46 6.30 37.86
N PHE A 106 0.33 6.62 36.57
CA PHE A 106 1.14 7.67 35.95
C PHE A 106 0.81 9.03 36.54
N ASN A 107 1.83 9.85 36.74
CA ASN A 107 1.69 11.19 37.29
C ASN A 107 2.31 12.27 36.39
N THR A 108 3.22 11.88 35.51
CA THR A 108 3.83 12.77 34.52
C THR A 108 3.52 12.31 33.11
N TYR A 109 3.28 13.28 32.23
CA TYR A 109 3.24 13.11 30.77
C TYR A 109 4.02 14.23 30.07
N LEU A 110 4.86 13.89 29.10
CA LEU A 110 5.41 14.83 28.13
C LEU A 110 5.27 14.24 26.72
N GLY A 111 4.48 14.89 25.87
CA GLY A 111 4.21 14.40 24.53
C GLY A 111 4.00 15.49 23.50
N TYR A 112 4.21 15.12 22.24
CA TYR A 112 4.04 15.99 21.07
C TYR A 112 3.26 15.28 19.97
N PRO A 113 2.52 16.03 19.14
CA PRO A 113 1.88 15.47 17.97
C PRO A 113 2.95 14.97 17.00
N LEU A 114 2.71 13.80 16.43
CA LEU A 114 3.42 13.26 15.27
C LEU A 114 2.51 13.44 14.06
N HIS A 115 3.07 13.76 12.89
CA HIS A 115 2.29 13.99 11.69
C HIS A 115 2.60 13.00 10.57
N TRP A 116 1.59 12.73 9.77
CA TRP A 116 1.74 12.11 8.47
C TRP A 116 2.47 13.04 7.50
N PRO A 117 3.06 12.51 6.40
CA PRO A 117 3.74 13.32 5.39
C PRO A 117 2.85 14.37 4.71
N ASP A 118 1.53 14.17 4.70
CA ASP A 118 0.55 15.14 4.17
C ASP A 118 0.22 16.29 5.15
N GLY A 119 0.76 16.23 6.37
CA GLY A 119 0.56 17.21 7.45
C GLY A 119 -0.62 16.91 8.37
N SER A 120 -1.41 15.86 8.12
CA SER A 120 -2.45 15.44 9.05
C SER A 120 -1.85 14.78 10.30
N THR A 121 -2.55 14.84 11.43
CA THR A 121 -2.06 14.27 12.69
C THR A 121 -2.03 12.74 12.61
N PHE A 122 -0.85 12.16 12.80
CA PHE A 122 -0.67 10.71 12.94
C PHE A 122 -1.09 10.22 14.32
N GLY A 123 -0.77 11.00 15.35
CA GLY A 123 -0.95 10.62 16.75
C GLY A 123 0.08 11.32 17.61
N THR A 124 0.71 10.61 18.54
CA THR A 124 1.65 11.22 19.50
C THR A 124 2.92 10.41 19.68
N ILE A 125 4.01 11.11 19.99
CA ILE A 125 5.20 10.54 20.63
C ILE A 125 5.34 11.13 22.03
N CYS A 126 5.51 10.29 23.04
CA CYS A 126 5.51 10.74 24.43
C CYS A 126 6.35 9.88 25.37
N VAL A 127 6.61 10.45 26.55
CA VAL A 127 7.14 9.76 27.73
C VAL A 127 6.22 9.98 28.93
N MET A 128 6.17 8.99 29.81
CA MET A 128 5.34 8.97 31.00
C MET A 128 6.11 8.44 32.21
N ASP A 129 5.82 9.02 33.38
CA ASP A 129 6.45 8.68 34.65
C ASP A 129 5.40 8.54 35.76
N PHE A 130 5.63 7.62 36.70
CA PHE A 130 4.83 7.46 37.92
C PHE A 130 5.13 8.57 38.94
N LEU A 131 6.30 9.21 38.81
CA LEU A 131 6.75 10.27 39.70
C LEU A 131 6.33 11.65 39.20
N LYS A 132 6.32 12.61 40.12
CA LYS A 132 6.23 14.04 39.79
C LYS A 132 7.56 14.48 39.19
N THR A 133 7.51 15.23 38.10
CA THR A 133 8.70 15.71 37.38
C THR A 133 8.69 17.23 37.23
N ASP A 134 9.85 17.78 36.88
CA ASP A 134 10.02 19.18 36.45
C ASP A 134 10.89 19.17 35.17
N TYR A 135 10.29 18.72 34.07
CA TYR A 135 10.97 18.60 32.79
C TYR A 135 11.25 19.97 32.20
N ASP A 136 12.49 20.41 32.33
CA ASP A 136 12.93 21.66 31.74
C ASP A 136 13.02 21.61 30.20
N SER A 137 13.39 22.75 29.60
CA SER A 137 13.48 22.90 28.15
C SER A 137 14.36 21.87 27.41
N ARG A 138 15.30 21.18 28.09
CA ARG A 138 16.16 20.16 27.50
C ARG A 138 15.36 18.92 27.13
N TYR A 139 14.47 18.46 28.02
CA TYR A 139 13.57 17.34 27.76
C TYR A 139 12.62 17.65 26.61
N HIS A 140 12.02 18.85 26.62
CA HIS A 140 11.17 19.31 25.52
C HIS A 140 11.90 19.30 24.17
N LYS A 141 13.17 19.77 24.12
CA LYS A 141 13.99 19.71 22.90
C LYS A 141 14.30 18.27 22.50
N LEU A 142 14.62 17.41 23.46
CA LEU A 142 14.95 16.01 23.23
C LEU A 142 13.77 15.25 22.58
N ILE A 143 12.58 15.32 23.16
CA ILE A 143 11.39 14.64 22.60
C ILE A 143 11.02 15.22 21.23
N LYS A 144 11.14 16.53 21.02
CA LYS A 144 10.94 17.13 19.69
C LYS A 144 11.93 16.60 18.65
N HIS A 145 13.19 16.37 19.01
CA HIS A 145 14.15 15.76 18.09
C HIS A 145 13.78 14.30 17.78
N PHE A 146 13.31 13.54 18.77
CA PHE A 146 12.81 12.18 18.55
C PHE A 146 11.58 12.15 17.63
N ARG A 147 10.64 13.08 17.85
CA ARG A 147 9.50 13.30 16.95
C ARG A 147 9.98 13.59 15.52
N ASP A 148 10.89 14.55 15.33
CA ASP A 148 11.39 14.94 14.01
C ASP A 148 12.06 13.76 13.29
N MET A 149 12.74 12.87 14.02
CA MET A 149 13.31 11.65 13.45
C MET A 149 12.22 10.67 13.03
N ALA A 150 11.21 10.43 13.87
CA ALA A 150 10.09 9.55 13.53
C ALA A 150 9.29 10.05 12.31
N GLU A 151 9.03 11.36 12.21
CA GLU A 151 8.37 11.98 11.05
C GLU A 151 9.21 11.87 9.77
N ARG A 152 10.54 11.97 9.87
CA ARG A 152 11.43 11.75 8.71
C ARG A 152 11.35 10.32 8.20
N GLU A 153 11.30 9.34 9.09
CA GLU A 153 11.13 7.93 8.70
C GLU A 153 9.79 7.70 7.98
N LEU A 154 8.69 8.31 8.44
CA LEU A 154 7.41 8.28 7.71
C LEU A 154 7.51 8.92 6.32
N SER A 155 8.19 10.06 6.20
CA SER A 155 8.40 10.72 4.91
C SER A 155 9.26 9.88 3.96
N LEU A 156 10.27 9.17 4.48
CA LEU A 156 11.08 8.25 3.69
C LEU A 156 10.28 7.03 3.23
N LEU A 157 9.49 6.43 4.12
CA LEU A 157 8.60 5.33 3.77
C LEU A 157 7.59 5.75 2.68
N ASP A 158 6.95 6.91 2.85
CA ASP A 158 6.00 7.40 1.84
C ASP A 158 6.68 7.68 0.50
N LYS A 159 7.86 8.31 0.49
CA LYS A 159 8.64 8.51 -0.73
C LYS A 159 9.04 7.20 -1.39
N ASN A 160 9.42 6.18 -0.62
CA ASN A 160 9.73 4.86 -1.16
C ASN A 160 8.49 4.26 -1.82
N ILE A 161 7.34 4.25 -1.14
CA ILE A 161 6.07 3.79 -1.73
C ILE A 161 5.73 4.57 -3.00
N GLN A 162 5.94 5.89 -3.00
CA GLN A 162 5.72 6.72 -4.19
C GLN A 162 6.69 6.38 -5.33
N LEU A 163 7.99 6.21 -5.05
CA LEU A 163 8.99 5.79 -6.03
C LEU A 163 8.63 4.43 -6.62
N GLU A 164 8.25 3.48 -5.77
CA GLU A 164 7.78 2.17 -6.20
C GLU A 164 6.55 2.25 -7.11
N SER A 165 5.63 3.16 -6.79
CA SER A 165 4.44 3.42 -7.63
C SER A 165 4.75 4.17 -8.91
N SER A 166 5.75 5.06 -8.92
CA SER A 166 6.20 5.76 -10.14
C SER A 166 6.89 4.79 -11.11
N ALA A 167 7.46 3.71 -10.59
CA ALA A 167 7.97 2.57 -11.34
C ALA A 167 6.90 1.51 -11.63
N ALA A 168 5.60 1.83 -11.56
CA ALA A 168 4.50 0.88 -11.81
C ALA A 168 4.00 0.87 -13.26
N THR A 169 4.50 1.77 -14.11
CA THR A 169 4.13 1.84 -15.53
C THR A 169 5.28 1.42 -16.44
N ASP A 170 4.95 0.85 -17.59
CA ASP A 170 5.90 0.57 -18.67
C ASP A 170 6.15 1.85 -19.48
N HIS A 171 7.41 2.26 -19.59
CA HIS A 171 7.81 3.51 -20.23
C HIS A 171 7.47 3.59 -21.72
N LEU A 172 7.41 2.45 -22.44
CA LEU A 172 7.12 2.44 -23.88
C LEU A 172 5.62 2.55 -24.15
N THR A 173 4.80 1.81 -23.40
CA THR A 173 3.36 1.70 -23.66
C THR A 173 2.50 2.59 -22.78
N ASN A 174 3.06 3.09 -21.67
CA ASN A 174 2.36 3.79 -20.58
C ASN A 174 1.24 2.96 -19.93
N LEU A 175 1.27 1.63 -20.11
CA LEU A 175 0.41 0.67 -19.39
C LEU A 175 1.02 0.37 -18.02
N PHE A 176 0.31 -0.34 -17.15
CA PHE A 176 0.98 -0.91 -15.98
C PHE A 176 2.10 -1.84 -16.43
N ASN A 177 3.19 -1.90 -15.68
CA ASN A 177 4.14 -2.99 -15.80
C ASN A 177 3.74 -4.14 -14.85
N ARG A 178 4.52 -5.22 -14.82
CA ARG A 178 4.24 -6.37 -13.95
C ARG A 178 4.02 -5.99 -12.47
N LYS A 179 4.82 -5.06 -11.92
CA LYS A 179 4.65 -4.58 -10.53
C LYS A 179 3.35 -3.79 -10.37
N GLY A 180 3.09 -2.85 -11.27
CA GLY A 180 1.86 -2.05 -11.25
C GLY A 180 0.59 -2.87 -11.39
N PHE A 181 0.64 -3.94 -12.19
CA PHE A 181 -0.47 -4.88 -12.33
C PHE A 181 -0.87 -5.48 -10.98
N PHE A 182 0.08 -6.02 -10.21
CA PHE A 182 -0.27 -6.69 -8.94
C PHE A 182 -0.84 -5.71 -7.90
N ILE A 183 -0.31 -4.48 -7.86
CA ILE A 183 -0.84 -3.42 -6.99
C ILE A 183 -2.30 -3.09 -7.37
N ALA A 184 -2.57 -2.88 -8.65
CA ALA A 184 -3.92 -2.60 -9.13
C ALA A 184 -4.86 -3.81 -8.98
N ALA A 185 -4.36 -5.02 -9.22
CA ALA A 185 -5.10 -6.27 -9.16
C ALA A 185 -5.61 -6.54 -7.75
N GLU A 186 -4.83 -6.20 -6.72
CA GLU A 186 -5.26 -6.33 -5.33
C GLU A 186 -6.51 -5.49 -5.03
N GLN A 187 -6.55 -4.26 -5.56
CA GLN A 187 -7.70 -3.36 -5.39
C GLN A 187 -8.93 -3.85 -6.16
N LEU A 188 -8.75 -4.27 -7.41
CA LEU A 188 -9.85 -4.82 -8.22
C LEU A 188 -10.37 -6.14 -7.63
N PHE A 189 -9.50 -6.99 -7.08
CA PHE A 189 -9.89 -8.21 -6.38
C PHE A 189 -10.74 -7.92 -5.14
N LYS A 190 -10.29 -6.97 -4.28
CA LYS A 190 -11.07 -6.52 -3.12
C LYS A 190 -12.45 -5.99 -3.51
N SER A 191 -12.51 -5.20 -4.59
CA SER A 191 -13.77 -4.70 -5.16
C SER A 191 -14.67 -5.83 -5.66
N ALA A 192 -14.14 -6.76 -6.43
CA ALA A 192 -14.89 -7.88 -6.98
C ALA A 192 -15.49 -8.76 -5.88
N LYS A 193 -14.71 -9.05 -4.83
CA LYS A 193 -15.17 -9.81 -3.66
C LYS A 193 -16.34 -9.12 -2.94
N ARG A 194 -16.24 -7.81 -2.73
CA ARG A 194 -17.32 -7.02 -2.09
C ARG A 194 -18.59 -7.00 -2.93
N ASN A 195 -18.44 -6.85 -4.25
CA ASN A 195 -19.57 -6.73 -5.19
C ASN A 195 -20.09 -8.09 -5.70
N LYS A 196 -19.51 -9.20 -5.25
CA LYS A 196 -19.77 -10.55 -5.77
C LYS A 196 -19.64 -10.62 -7.30
N ALA A 197 -18.62 -9.94 -7.85
CA ALA A 197 -18.31 -9.96 -9.27
C ALA A 197 -17.31 -11.07 -9.60
N ASN A 198 -17.44 -11.65 -10.79
CA ASN A 198 -16.47 -12.61 -11.34
C ASN A 198 -15.22 -11.87 -11.81
N ILE A 199 -14.08 -12.57 -11.80
CA ILE A 199 -12.81 -12.04 -12.29
C ILE A 199 -12.36 -12.87 -13.50
N GLY A 200 -11.82 -12.19 -14.51
CA GLY A 200 -11.19 -12.80 -15.67
C GLY A 200 -9.79 -12.22 -15.89
N ILE A 201 -8.86 -13.08 -16.30
CA ILE A 201 -7.52 -12.71 -16.72
C ILE A 201 -7.28 -13.23 -18.12
N SER A 202 -6.82 -12.33 -18.99
CA SER A 202 -6.37 -12.65 -20.34
C SER A 202 -4.87 -12.42 -20.43
N TYR A 203 -4.14 -13.39 -20.97
CA TYR A 203 -2.72 -13.29 -21.25
C TYR A 203 -2.53 -13.24 -22.76
N PHE A 204 -1.73 -12.30 -23.24
CA PHE A 204 -1.47 -12.05 -24.65
C PHE A 204 0.02 -12.05 -24.93
N ASP A 205 0.39 -12.50 -26.12
CA ASP A 205 1.76 -12.48 -26.65
C ASP A 205 1.71 -12.05 -28.12
N ILE A 206 2.49 -11.02 -28.50
CA ILE A 206 2.59 -10.58 -29.90
C ILE A 206 3.40 -11.60 -30.70
N ASP A 207 2.77 -12.19 -31.72
CA ASP A 207 3.43 -13.21 -32.52
C ASP A 207 4.54 -12.58 -33.40
N ASN A 208 5.69 -13.25 -33.49
CA ASN A 208 6.77 -12.92 -34.42
C ASN A 208 7.42 -11.53 -34.20
N LEU A 209 7.35 -10.95 -33.00
CA LEU A 209 8.00 -9.67 -32.72
C LEU A 209 9.52 -9.71 -32.98
N LYS A 210 10.20 -10.81 -32.64
CA LYS A 210 11.64 -10.96 -32.92
C LYS A 210 11.97 -10.94 -34.43
N PRO A 211 11.34 -11.76 -35.30
CA PRO A 211 11.48 -11.62 -36.75
C PRO A 211 11.17 -10.21 -37.28
N ILE A 212 10.18 -9.51 -36.72
CA ILE A 212 9.88 -8.11 -37.07
C ILE A 212 11.06 -7.20 -36.72
N ASN A 213 11.61 -7.30 -35.51
CA ASN A 213 12.78 -6.55 -35.09
C ASN A 213 13.99 -6.82 -35.97
N ASP A 214 14.23 -8.09 -36.31
CA ASP A 214 15.37 -8.50 -37.14
C ASP A 214 15.25 -7.98 -38.58
N THR A 215 14.02 -7.82 -39.10
CA THR A 215 13.75 -7.40 -40.49
C THR A 215 13.64 -5.88 -40.64
N TYR A 216 12.93 -5.21 -39.71
CA TYR A 216 12.56 -3.80 -39.82
C TYR A 216 13.25 -2.90 -38.79
N GLY A 217 13.98 -3.50 -37.84
CA GLY A 217 14.66 -2.80 -36.76
C GLY A 217 13.78 -2.57 -35.53
N HIS A 218 14.42 -2.35 -34.39
CA HIS A 218 13.75 -2.22 -33.09
C HIS A 218 12.73 -1.08 -33.01
N LYS A 219 12.94 0.03 -33.72
CA LYS A 219 11.98 1.14 -33.73
C LYS A 219 10.60 0.70 -34.27
N VAL A 220 10.58 -0.13 -35.30
CA VAL A 220 9.33 -0.66 -35.87
C VAL A 220 8.70 -1.68 -34.92
N GLY A 221 9.50 -2.50 -34.23
CA GLY A 221 8.98 -3.37 -33.18
C GLY A 221 8.35 -2.59 -32.02
N ASP A 222 8.98 -1.48 -31.60
CA ASP A 222 8.43 -0.59 -30.58
C ASP A 222 7.08 0.01 -31.03
N GLU A 223 6.95 0.41 -32.30
CA GLU A 223 5.68 0.88 -32.88
C GLU A 223 4.59 -0.21 -32.89
N VAL A 224 4.96 -1.47 -33.15
CA VAL A 224 4.05 -2.63 -33.07
C VAL A 224 3.57 -2.83 -31.61
N ILE A 225 4.48 -2.79 -30.64
CA ILE A 225 4.17 -2.92 -29.22
C ILE A 225 3.24 -1.78 -28.77
N MET A 226 3.57 -0.53 -29.10
CA MET A 226 2.75 0.64 -28.76
C MET A 226 1.36 0.58 -29.41
N SER A 227 1.27 0.07 -30.65
CA SER A 227 -0.02 -0.11 -31.32
C SER A 227 -0.86 -1.18 -30.63
N PHE A 228 -0.28 -2.32 -30.27
CA PHE A 228 -1.00 -3.35 -29.51
C PHE A 228 -1.54 -2.82 -28.19
N ALA A 229 -0.71 -2.08 -27.44
CA ALA A 229 -1.12 -1.44 -26.18
C ALA A 229 -2.31 -0.50 -26.36
N ARG A 230 -2.31 0.29 -27.43
CA ARG A 230 -3.43 1.17 -27.80
C ARG A 230 -4.70 0.37 -28.12
N TYR A 231 -4.60 -0.70 -28.92
CA TYR A 231 -5.76 -1.54 -29.24
C TYR A 231 -6.34 -2.23 -28.01
N LEU A 232 -5.50 -2.64 -27.05
CA LEU A 232 -5.98 -3.14 -25.76
C LEU A 232 -6.78 -2.06 -25.01
N ARG A 233 -6.27 -0.82 -24.93
CA ARG A 233 -7.01 0.29 -24.29
C ARG A 233 -8.34 0.62 -24.97
N GLU A 234 -8.41 0.50 -26.30
CA GLU A 234 -9.66 0.73 -27.04
C GLU A 234 -10.65 -0.43 -26.89
N THR A 235 -10.17 -1.65 -26.65
CA THR A 235 -11.00 -2.86 -26.49
C THR A 235 -11.57 -2.99 -25.08
N PHE A 236 -10.74 -2.76 -24.07
CA PHE A 236 -11.07 -2.93 -22.66
C PHE A 236 -11.54 -1.64 -22.01
N ARG A 237 -12.20 -1.75 -20.86
CA ARG A 237 -12.78 -0.59 -20.15
C ARG A 237 -11.70 0.13 -19.35
N GLU A 238 -11.95 1.40 -19.03
CA GLU A 238 -11.05 2.20 -18.19
C GLU A 238 -10.83 1.60 -16.80
N VAL A 239 -11.82 0.87 -16.28
CA VAL A 239 -11.73 0.17 -14.99
C VAL A 239 -10.99 -1.17 -15.06
N ASP A 240 -10.72 -1.68 -16.27
CA ASP A 240 -9.95 -2.91 -16.45
C ASP A 240 -8.46 -2.62 -16.31
N ILE A 241 -7.71 -3.56 -15.76
CA ILE A 241 -6.27 -3.40 -15.55
C ILE A 241 -5.56 -3.98 -16.75
N ILE A 242 -4.83 -3.13 -17.48
CA ILE A 242 -4.04 -3.53 -18.64
C ILE A 242 -2.56 -3.32 -18.31
N ALA A 243 -1.76 -4.38 -18.46
CA ALA A 243 -0.34 -4.35 -18.15
C ALA A 243 0.52 -5.02 -19.22
N ARG A 244 1.78 -4.57 -19.32
CA ARG A 244 2.84 -5.23 -20.08
C ARG A 244 3.76 -5.98 -19.12
N PHE A 245 3.84 -7.30 -19.25
CA PHE A 245 4.63 -8.17 -18.37
C PHE A 245 6.05 -8.40 -18.89
N GLY A 246 6.21 -8.42 -20.21
CA GLY A 246 7.48 -8.73 -20.88
C GLY A 246 7.68 -7.89 -22.14
N GLY A 247 8.57 -8.34 -23.02
CA GLY A 247 8.87 -7.63 -24.28
C GLY A 247 7.63 -7.53 -25.19
N ASP A 248 6.99 -8.66 -25.44
CA ASP A 248 5.82 -8.86 -26.29
C ASP A 248 4.57 -9.32 -25.51
N GLU A 249 4.67 -9.44 -24.20
CA GLU A 249 3.63 -10.03 -23.34
C GLU A 249 2.77 -8.99 -22.63
N PHE A 250 1.46 -9.19 -22.66
CA PHE A 250 0.48 -8.30 -22.04
C PHE A 250 -0.54 -9.11 -21.23
N VAL A 251 -0.99 -8.52 -20.12
CA VAL A 251 -1.98 -9.13 -19.23
C VAL A 251 -3.11 -8.14 -19.02
N VAL A 252 -4.34 -8.63 -19.12
CA VAL A 252 -5.54 -7.85 -18.83
C VAL A 252 -6.36 -8.54 -17.76
N MET A 253 -6.71 -7.81 -16.70
CA MET A 253 -7.63 -8.27 -15.66
C MET A 253 -8.90 -7.43 -15.68
N CYS A 254 -10.05 -8.10 -15.70
CA CYS A 254 -11.37 -7.48 -15.71
C CYS A 254 -12.29 -8.11 -14.68
N GLN A 255 -13.33 -7.38 -14.28
CA GLN A 255 -14.41 -7.89 -13.44
C GLN A 255 -15.78 -7.72 -14.11
N GLY A 256 -16.72 -8.63 -13.82
CA GLY A 256 -18.06 -8.57 -14.36
C GLY A 256 -19.08 -9.38 -13.56
N GLU A 257 -20.34 -8.91 -13.56
CA GLU A 257 -21.45 -9.58 -12.87
C GLU A 257 -21.87 -10.91 -13.55
N LYS A 258 -21.70 -10.98 -14.87
CA LYS A 258 -21.97 -12.20 -15.67
C LYS A 258 -20.66 -12.92 -15.97
N GLN A 259 -20.78 -14.12 -16.53
CA GLN A 259 -19.61 -14.78 -17.09
C GLN A 259 -18.97 -13.87 -18.13
N LEU A 260 -17.70 -13.53 -17.88
CA LEU A 260 -16.91 -12.68 -18.73
C LEU A 260 -16.66 -13.41 -20.05
N ASP A 261 -17.23 -12.90 -21.13
CA ASP A 261 -17.09 -13.48 -22.46
C ASP A 261 -15.88 -12.86 -23.17
N ILE A 262 -14.74 -13.53 -23.01
CA ILE A 262 -13.49 -13.13 -23.65
C ILE A 262 -13.60 -13.12 -25.18
N THR A 263 -14.45 -13.98 -25.77
CA THR A 263 -14.53 -14.11 -27.23
C THR A 263 -15.03 -12.83 -27.90
N ILE A 264 -15.91 -12.08 -27.22
CA ILE A 264 -16.39 -10.78 -27.69
C ILE A 264 -15.24 -9.77 -27.72
N MET A 265 -14.40 -9.75 -26.68
CA MET A 265 -13.27 -8.82 -26.60
C MET A 265 -12.21 -9.18 -27.64
N ILE A 266 -11.90 -10.46 -27.82
CA ILE A 266 -10.97 -10.94 -28.84
C ILE A 266 -11.48 -10.63 -30.24
N ARG A 267 -12.79 -10.76 -30.50
CA ARG A 267 -13.36 -10.36 -31.79
C ARG A 267 -13.17 -8.86 -32.05
N ARG A 268 -13.47 -8.01 -31.07
CA ARG A 268 -13.25 -6.55 -31.17
C ARG A 268 -11.79 -6.20 -31.41
N LEU A 269 -10.88 -6.84 -30.69
CA LEU A 269 -9.45 -6.64 -30.84
C LEU A 269 -8.98 -7.01 -32.27
N ASN A 270 -9.45 -8.13 -32.80
CA ASN A 270 -9.17 -8.53 -34.19
C ASN A 270 -9.78 -7.57 -35.22
N GLU A 271 -10.99 -7.06 -34.99
CA GLU A 271 -11.64 -6.07 -35.87
C GLU A 271 -10.83 -4.76 -35.93
N LEU A 272 -10.33 -4.27 -34.79
CA LEU A 272 -9.47 -3.08 -34.72
C LEU A 272 -8.14 -3.30 -35.44
N LEU A 273 -7.53 -4.48 -35.29
CA LEU A 273 -6.29 -4.84 -35.98
C LEU A 273 -6.49 -4.94 -37.49
N ALA A 274 -7.61 -5.53 -37.94
CA ALA A 274 -7.93 -5.68 -39.36
C ALA A 274 -8.22 -4.36 -40.08
N GLN A 275 -8.63 -3.31 -39.35
CA GLN A 275 -8.84 -1.97 -39.90
C GLN A 275 -7.53 -1.22 -40.18
N ASN A 276 -6.40 -1.71 -39.66
CA ASN A 276 -5.11 -1.07 -39.85
C ASN A 276 -4.28 -1.84 -40.90
N ASP A 277 -4.13 -1.28 -42.11
CA ASP A 277 -3.31 -1.83 -43.21
C ASP A 277 -1.79 -1.64 -43.02
N GLN A 278 -1.34 -1.35 -41.78
CA GLN A 278 0.09 -1.14 -41.53
C GLN A 278 0.88 -2.44 -41.63
N GLN A 279 2.04 -2.34 -42.29
CA GLN A 279 3.05 -3.39 -42.36
C GLN A 279 4.15 -3.10 -41.34
N PRO A 280 4.60 -4.10 -40.56
CA PRO A 280 4.21 -5.51 -40.61
C PRO A 280 2.84 -5.78 -39.97
N SER A 281 2.13 -6.80 -40.47
CA SER A 281 0.85 -7.22 -39.90
C SER A 281 1.02 -7.75 -38.48
N LEU A 282 0.22 -7.20 -37.56
CA LEU A 282 0.24 -7.56 -36.15
C LEU A 282 -0.70 -8.74 -35.91
N THR A 283 -0.15 -9.87 -35.46
CA THR A 283 -0.92 -10.99 -34.92
C THR A 283 -0.50 -11.27 -33.49
N PHE A 284 -1.36 -11.92 -32.73
CA PHE A 284 -1.11 -12.23 -31.32
C PHE A 284 -1.71 -13.59 -30.97
N SER A 285 -1.11 -14.24 -29.97
CA SER A 285 -1.64 -15.41 -29.29
C SER A 285 -2.19 -15.02 -27.92
N TYR A 286 -3.23 -15.73 -27.48
CA TYR A 286 -3.88 -15.39 -26.22
C TYR A 286 -4.41 -16.61 -25.48
N GLY A 287 -4.54 -16.46 -24.17
CA GLY A 287 -5.19 -17.41 -23.28
C GLY A 287 -6.01 -16.68 -22.22
N TYR A 288 -6.95 -17.40 -21.63
CA TYR A 288 -7.93 -16.81 -20.73
C TYR A 288 -8.27 -17.76 -19.60
N ALA A 289 -8.35 -17.21 -18.39
CA ALA A 289 -8.82 -17.90 -17.21
C ALA A 289 -9.81 -17.00 -16.46
N SER A 290 -10.85 -17.60 -15.89
CA SER A 290 -11.84 -16.86 -15.10
C SER A 290 -12.30 -17.66 -13.91
N LEU A 291 -12.78 -16.94 -12.90
CA LEU A 291 -13.26 -17.54 -11.67
C LEU A 291 -14.46 -16.76 -11.14
N ASN A 292 -15.43 -17.52 -10.64
CA ASN A 292 -16.67 -16.96 -10.13
C ASN A 292 -16.48 -16.34 -8.76
N ALA A 293 -17.30 -15.34 -8.43
CA ALA A 293 -17.22 -14.60 -7.17
C ALA A 293 -17.19 -15.49 -5.91
N GLU A 294 -17.86 -16.65 -5.96
CA GLU A 294 -17.99 -17.60 -4.85
C GLU A 294 -16.70 -18.39 -4.55
N SER A 295 -15.73 -18.39 -5.47
CA SER A 295 -14.48 -19.16 -5.34
C SER A 295 -13.24 -18.27 -5.12
N LEU A 296 -13.44 -16.99 -4.80
CA LEU A 296 -12.37 -16.00 -4.60
C LEU A 296 -11.65 -16.19 -3.25
N GLU A 297 -10.60 -17.00 -3.26
CA GLU A 297 -9.66 -17.22 -2.15
C GLU A 297 -8.38 -16.36 -2.28
N SER A 298 -7.49 -16.44 -1.27
CA SER A 298 -6.14 -15.87 -1.38
C SER A 298 -5.36 -16.50 -2.54
N ASP A 299 -4.46 -15.71 -3.14
CA ASP A 299 -3.57 -16.09 -4.25
C ASP A 299 -4.27 -16.45 -5.58
N VAL A 300 -5.55 -16.12 -5.74
CA VAL A 300 -6.30 -16.46 -6.96
C VAL A 300 -5.76 -15.76 -8.21
N VAL A 301 -5.23 -14.55 -8.06
CA VAL A 301 -4.76 -13.73 -9.21
C VAL A 301 -3.58 -14.42 -9.89
N GLU A 302 -2.59 -14.87 -9.11
CA GLU A 302 -1.41 -15.55 -9.66
C GLU A 302 -1.77 -16.90 -10.29
N ARG A 303 -2.70 -17.65 -9.68
CA ARG A 303 -3.23 -18.88 -10.28
C ARG A 303 -3.90 -18.63 -11.63
N LEU A 304 -4.73 -17.59 -11.73
CA LEU A 304 -5.42 -17.23 -12.96
C LEU A 304 -4.44 -16.76 -14.05
N ILE A 305 -3.39 -16.03 -13.69
CA ILE A 305 -2.31 -15.67 -14.63
C ILE A 305 -1.67 -16.94 -15.20
N ASN A 306 -1.25 -17.88 -14.34
CA ASN A 306 -0.59 -19.10 -14.78
C ASN A 306 -1.49 -19.98 -15.67
N MET A 307 -2.79 -20.03 -15.38
CA MET A 307 -3.76 -20.72 -16.24
C MET A 307 -3.90 -20.04 -17.60
N ALA A 308 -4.03 -18.71 -17.63
CA ALA A 308 -4.16 -17.94 -18.86
C ALA A 308 -2.89 -18.01 -19.72
N ASP A 309 -1.70 -17.96 -19.11
CA ASP A 309 -0.41 -18.15 -19.78
C ASP A 309 -0.31 -19.55 -20.41
N GLY A 310 -0.71 -20.59 -19.67
CA GLY A 310 -0.76 -21.96 -20.20
C GLY A 310 -1.68 -22.12 -21.41
N GLU A 311 -2.84 -21.46 -21.43
CA GLU A 311 -3.73 -21.44 -22.59
C GLU A 311 -3.15 -20.63 -23.77
N MET A 312 -2.48 -19.50 -23.48
CA MET A 312 -1.81 -18.68 -24.49
C MET A 312 -0.72 -19.47 -25.21
N TYR A 313 0.08 -20.23 -24.45
CA TYR A 313 1.13 -21.06 -24.99
C TYR A 313 0.56 -22.14 -25.95
N LYS A 314 -0.58 -22.75 -25.61
CA LYS A 314 -1.27 -23.73 -26.49
C LYS A 314 -1.76 -23.09 -27.79
N ASP A 315 -2.32 -21.88 -27.73
CA ASP A 315 -2.74 -21.14 -28.91
C ASP A 315 -1.54 -20.83 -29.82
N LYS A 316 -0.42 -20.40 -29.22
CA LYS A 316 0.85 -20.11 -29.91
C LYS A 316 1.41 -21.35 -30.62
N GLU A 317 1.40 -22.52 -29.97
CA GLU A 317 1.82 -23.78 -30.60
C GLU A 317 0.89 -24.21 -31.74
N THR A 318 -0.42 -24.06 -31.55
CA THR A 318 -1.43 -24.43 -32.57
C THR A 318 -1.25 -23.59 -33.84
N LYS A 319 -0.94 -22.30 -33.71
CA LYS A 319 -0.67 -21.43 -34.88
C LYS A 319 0.65 -21.76 -35.57
N LYS A 320 1.69 -22.12 -34.82
CA LYS A 320 2.96 -22.58 -35.40
C LYS A 320 2.79 -23.85 -36.23
N ASN A 321 1.97 -24.79 -35.77
CA ASN A 321 1.71 -26.06 -36.47
C ASN A 321 0.78 -25.93 -37.69
N LYS A 322 0.13 -24.78 -37.89
CA LYS A 322 -0.76 -24.48 -39.03
C LYS A 322 -0.07 -23.67 -40.15
N LYS A 323 1.16 -23.21 -39.95
CA LYS A 323 1.97 -22.49 -40.94
C LYS A 323 2.87 -23.45 -41.70
#